data_AF-A0A539DIL6-F1
#
_entry.id   AF-A0A539DIL6-F1
#
_cell.length_a   1.000
_cell.length_b   1.000
_cell.length_c   1.000
_cell.angle_alpha   90.00
_cell.angle_beta   90.00
_cell.angle_gamma   90.00
#
_symmetry.space_group_name_H-M   'P 1'
#
loop_
_entity.id
_entity.type
_entity.pdbx_description
1 polymer ?
#
loop_
_entity_poly.entity_id
_entity_poly.type
_entity_poly.pdbx_seq_one_letter_code
_entity_poly.pdbx_strand_id
1 'polypeptide(L)'
;MPAPPLRIRADDKEDLAVIAAAIQDAAFLMGDVVFDPKMRRLAVAMNRFRWEAAGKRGPFERVRSALAMEAVLGVKSRKVRLGARDAAGVLLDIAFDPGAEAPGGAIVMRLGGGGDIRLDVECIDVTLTDFGAPWPTPRRPDHERY
;
A
#
# COMPACT_ATOMS: atom_id res chain seq x y z
N MET A 1 25.15 6.36 -4.31
CA MET A 1 24.51 6.60 -3.00
C MET A 1 23.22 5.80 -2.96
N PRO A 2 22.89 5.09 -1.88
CA PRO A 2 21.58 4.45 -1.78
C PRO A 2 20.50 5.53 -1.88
N ALA A 3 19.39 5.24 -2.56
CA ALA A 3 18.29 6.19 -2.65
C ALA A 3 17.80 6.55 -1.22
N PRO A 4 17.39 7.81 -0.96
CA PRO A 4 16.89 8.20 0.35
C PRO A 4 15.59 7.46 0.70
N PRO A 5 15.25 7.32 2.00
CA PRO A 5 13.96 6.77 2.42
C PRO A 5 12.82 7.60 1.84
N LEU A 6 11.76 6.94 1.35
CA LEU A 6 10.60 7.64 0.82
C LEU A 6 9.76 8.22 1.94
N ARG A 7 9.38 9.48 1.77
CA ARG A 7 8.30 10.13 2.52
C ARG A 7 7.52 10.97 1.52
N ILE A 8 6.48 10.38 0.96
CA ILE A 8 5.70 10.97 -0.13
C ILE A 8 4.22 10.98 0.23
N ARG A 9 3.50 11.99 -0.26
CA ARG A 9 2.07 12.19 -0.07
C ARG A 9 1.41 12.28 -1.44
N ALA A 10 0.20 11.75 -1.54
CA ALA A 10 -0.66 11.87 -2.69
C ALA A 10 -1.96 12.58 -2.30
N ASP A 11 -2.28 13.62 -3.06
CA ASP A 11 -3.53 14.39 -2.95
C ASP A 11 -4.40 14.28 -4.22
N ASP A 12 -3.85 13.70 -5.30
CA ASP A 12 -4.56 13.38 -6.55
C ASP A 12 -4.25 11.97 -7.07
N LYS A 13 -4.78 11.62 -8.25
CA LYS A 13 -4.66 10.27 -8.81
C LYS A 13 -3.26 10.00 -9.37
N GLU A 14 -2.63 11.02 -9.93
CA GLU A 14 -1.30 10.97 -10.51
C GLU A 14 -0.26 10.69 -9.42
N ASP A 15 -0.36 11.38 -8.29
CA ASP A 15 0.47 11.12 -7.12
C ASP A 15 0.18 9.73 -6.52
N LEU A 16 -1.09 9.32 -6.47
CA LEU A 16 -1.47 8.00 -5.96
C LEU A 16 -0.84 6.90 -6.81
N ALA A 17 -0.73 7.09 -8.12
CA ALA A 17 -0.06 6.14 -9.02
C ALA A 17 1.44 6.01 -8.73
N VAL A 18 2.11 7.07 -8.30
CA VAL A 18 3.51 7.02 -7.84
C VAL A 18 3.62 6.16 -6.57
N ILE A 19 2.73 6.36 -5.60
CA ILE A 19 2.69 5.53 -4.39
C ILE A 19 2.38 4.07 -4.76
N ALA A 20 1.41 3.82 -5.64
CA ALA A 20 1.05 2.47 -6.09
C ALA A 20 2.24 1.72 -6.68
N ALA A 21 3.01 2.37 -7.56
CA ALA A 21 4.24 1.80 -8.11
C ALA A 21 5.30 1.53 -7.03
N ALA A 22 5.45 2.42 -6.05
CA ALA A 22 6.44 2.28 -4.98
C ALA A 22 6.15 1.14 -4.00
N ILE A 23 4.87 0.80 -3.80
CA ILE A 23 4.42 -0.24 -2.86
C ILE A 23 4.02 -1.56 -3.52
N GLN A 24 4.11 -1.65 -4.85
CA GLN A 24 3.84 -2.92 -5.54
C GLN A 24 4.72 -4.04 -4.95
N ASP A 25 4.10 -5.21 -4.72
CA ASP A 25 4.70 -6.37 -4.06
C ASP A 25 5.12 -6.15 -2.59
N ALA A 26 4.52 -5.16 -1.92
CA ALA A 26 4.68 -4.99 -0.49
C ALA A 26 3.99 -6.13 0.27
N ALA A 27 4.73 -6.76 1.18
CA ALA A 27 4.23 -7.85 2.00
C ALA A 27 3.89 -7.34 3.40
N PHE A 28 2.77 -7.79 3.95
CA PHE A 28 2.28 -7.42 5.27
C PHE A 28 1.47 -8.57 5.88
N LEU A 29 1.21 -8.52 7.18
CA LEU A 29 0.21 -9.39 7.82
C LEU A 29 -1.13 -8.66 7.85
N MET A 30 -2.24 -9.37 7.73
CA MET A 30 -3.56 -8.74 7.85
C MET A 30 -3.74 -8.04 9.21
N GLY A 31 -3.06 -8.50 10.26
CA GLY A 31 -3.00 -7.83 11.56
C GLY A 31 -2.26 -6.49 11.57
N ASP A 32 -1.48 -6.17 10.53
CA ASP A 32 -0.82 -4.88 10.31
C ASP A 32 -1.74 -3.86 9.60
N VAL A 33 -2.94 -4.26 9.16
CA VAL A 33 -3.96 -3.37 8.59
C VAL A 33 -4.88 -2.89 9.70
N VAL A 34 -4.78 -1.61 10.05
CA VAL A 34 -5.53 -1.01 11.15
C VAL A 34 -6.42 0.10 10.63
N PHE A 35 -7.74 -0.05 10.81
CA PHE A 35 -8.71 1.02 10.56
C PHE A 35 -9.19 1.61 11.88
N ASP A 36 -8.99 2.92 12.05
CA ASP A 36 -9.55 3.70 13.14
C ASP A 36 -10.70 4.58 12.60
N PRO A 37 -11.97 4.24 12.89
CA PRO A 37 -13.13 5.01 12.42
C PRO A 37 -13.28 6.36 13.11
N LYS A 38 -12.73 6.54 14.32
CA LYS A 38 -12.79 7.82 15.04
C LYS A 38 -11.82 8.81 14.45
N MET A 39 -10.62 8.35 14.11
CA MET A 39 -9.62 9.16 13.41
C MET A 39 -9.82 9.19 11.89
N ARG A 40 -10.76 8.38 11.37
CA ARG A 40 -11.05 8.24 9.94
C ARG A 40 -9.80 7.91 9.12
N ARG A 41 -9.04 6.94 9.63
CA ARG A 41 -7.71 6.58 9.14
C ARG A 41 -7.58 5.08 8.95
N LEU A 42 -7.01 4.67 7.83
CA LEU A 42 -6.49 3.31 7.65
C LEU A 42 -4.97 3.37 7.53
N ALA A 43 -4.27 2.55 8.32
CA ALA A 43 -2.83 2.41 8.27
C ALA A 43 -2.45 0.96 7.97
N VAL A 44 -1.41 0.76 7.15
CA VAL A 44 -0.82 -0.55 6.86
C VAL A 44 0.67 -0.50 7.08
N ALA A 45 1.17 -1.28 8.03
CA ALA A 45 2.60 -1.51 8.15
C ALA A 45 3.01 -2.66 7.21
N MET A 46 4.05 -2.44 6.39
CA MET A 46 4.43 -3.35 5.32
C MET A 46 5.93 -3.37 5.09
N ASN A 47 6.39 -4.38 4.36
CA ASN A 47 7.75 -4.47 3.85
C ASN A 47 7.69 -4.30 2.33
N ARG A 48 7.95 -3.10 1.81
CA ARG A 48 7.93 -2.85 0.35
C ARG A 48 9.25 -3.24 -0.29
N PHE A 49 9.20 -3.63 -1.56
CA PHE A 49 10.40 -3.76 -2.37
C PHE A 49 10.84 -2.39 -2.87
N ARG A 50 12.15 -2.12 -2.86
CA ARG A 50 12.70 -0.84 -3.30
C ARG A 50 12.87 -0.80 -4.82
N TRP A 51 11.76 -0.65 -5.53
CA TRP A 51 11.75 -0.54 -7.00
C TRP A 51 12.66 0.57 -7.52
N GLU A 52 12.74 1.68 -6.79
CA GLU A 52 13.55 2.85 -7.14
C GLU A 52 15.07 2.60 -7.07
N ALA A 53 15.50 1.58 -6.32
CA ALA A 53 16.91 1.22 -6.15
C ALA A 53 17.32 -0.04 -6.94
N ALA A 54 16.36 -0.78 -7.49
CA ALA A 54 16.59 -2.09 -8.07
C ALA A 54 17.00 -2.02 -9.55
N GLY A 55 18.19 -2.53 -9.86
CA GLY A 55 18.60 -2.83 -11.23
C GLY A 55 18.07 -4.17 -11.74
N LYS A 56 18.32 -4.50 -13.02
CA LYS A 56 17.94 -5.80 -13.62
C LYS A 56 18.50 -7.02 -12.86
N ARG A 57 19.68 -6.88 -12.26
CA ARG A 57 20.40 -7.94 -11.53
C ARG A 57 20.62 -7.59 -10.04
N GLY A 58 19.89 -6.61 -9.53
CA GLY A 58 20.07 -6.07 -8.17
C GLY A 58 20.72 -4.69 -8.14
N PRO A 59 20.96 -4.13 -6.94
CA PRO A 59 20.64 -4.73 -5.64
C PRO A 59 19.14 -4.93 -5.44
N PHE A 60 18.76 -5.95 -4.68
CA PHE A 60 17.37 -6.25 -4.34
C PHE A 60 17.21 -6.05 -2.85
N GLU A 61 16.38 -5.08 -2.49
CA GLU A 61 16.22 -4.65 -1.10
C GLU A 61 14.75 -4.51 -0.75
N ARG A 62 14.44 -4.74 0.52
CA ARG A 62 13.17 -4.35 1.12
C ARG A 62 13.41 -3.31 2.21
N VAL A 63 12.38 -2.53 2.49
CA VAL A 63 12.38 -1.54 3.57
C VAL A 63 11.04 -1.62 4.31
N ARG A 64 11.06 -1.36 5.62
CA ARG A 64 9.84 -1.28 6.42
C ARG A 64 9.18 0.04 6.12
N SER A 65 7.89 0.03 5.83
CA SER A 65 7.14 1.22 5.47
C SER A 65 5.77 1.22 6.12
N ALA A 66 5.16 2.39 6.23
CA ALA A 66 3.74 2.53 6.53
C ALA A 66 3.06 3.29 5.41
N LEU A 67 1.91 2.77 5.00
CA LEU A 67 0.95 3.45 4.15
C LEU A 67 -0.20 3.92 5.04
N ALA A 68 -0.42 5.23 5.10
CA ALA A 68 -1.53 5.84 5.81
C ALA A 68 -2.50 6.47 4.82
N MET A 69 -3.79 6.23 4.99
CA MET A 69 -4.88 6.84 4.24
C MET A 69 -5.78 7.56 5.23
N GLU A 70 -5.97 8.86 5.02
CA GLU A 70 -6.83 9.72 5.85
C GLU A 70 -8.20 9.90 5.20
N ALA A 71 -9.09 10.61 5.89
CA ALA A 71 -10.44 10.92 5.42
C ALA A 71 -11.27 9.68 5.03
N VAL A 72 -10.96 8.51 5.61
CA VAL A 72 -11.63 7.24 5.35
C VAL A 72 -12.99 7.23 6.06
N LEU A 73 -14.04 7.03 5.28
CA LEU A 73 -15.43 6.96 5.74
C LEU A 73 -15.84 5.53 6.12
N GLY A 74 -15.28 4.53 5.43
CA GLY A 74 -15.58 3.14 5.70
C GLY A 74 -14.67 2.19 4.95
N VAL A 75 -14.60 0.95 5.43
CA VAL A 75 -13.76 -0.10 4.85
C VAL A 75 -14.60 -1.33 4.58
N LYS A 76 -14.47 -1.86 3.36
CA LYS A 76 -15.10 -3.11 2.91
C LYS A 76 -14.02 -4.01 2.34
N SER A 77 -14.22 -5.31 2.39
CA SER A 77 -13.27 -6.27 1.83
C SER A 77 -13.99 -7.36 1.06
N ARG A 78 -13.39 -7.82 -0.03
CA ARG A 78 -13.88 -8.94 -0.82
C ARG A 78 -12.81 -10.02 -0.92
N LYS A 79 -13.19 -11.27 -0.64
CA LYS A 79 -12.27 -12.43 -0.62
C LYS A 79 -11.04 -12.27 0.30
N VAL A 80 -11.10 -11.32 1.25
CA VAL A 80 -10.10 -11.08 2.28
C VAL A 80 -10.80 -11.12 3.63
N ARG A 81 -10.18 -11.77 4.62
CA ARG A 81 -10.67 -11.78 6.01
C ARG A 81 -9.83 -10.82 6.83
N LEU A 82 -10.33 -9.60 7.06
CA LEU A 82 -9.64 -8.57 7.85
C LEU A 82 -9.30 -9.04 9.28
N GLY A 83 -10.09 -9.95 9.86
CA GLY A 83 -9.84 -10.49 11.20
C GLY A 83 -8.80 -11.62 11.29
N ALA A 84 -8.28 -12.12 10.16
CA ALA A 84 -7.32 -13.22 10.14
C ALA A 84 -5.88 -12.69 10.35
N ARG A 85 -5.56 -12.26 11.57
CA ARG A 85 -4.36 -11.47 11.91
C ARG A 85 -3.04 -12.02 11.35
N ASP A 86 -2.86 -13.35 11.37
CA ASP A 86 -1.63 -14.01 10.93
C ASP A 86 -1.60 -14.35 9.43
N ALA A 87 -2.69 -14.06 8.70
CA ALA A 87 -2.73 -14.24 7.25
C ALA A 87 -1.79 -13.23 6.57
N ALA A 88 -0.94 -13.72 5.67
CA ALA A 88 -0.07 -12.87 4.87
C ALA A 88 -0.85 -12.25 3.70
N GLY A 89 -0.60 -10.97 3.44
CA GLY A 89 -1.08 -10.24 2.28
C GLY A 89 0.10 -9.73 1.44
N VAL A 90 -0.12 -9.67 0.12
CA VAL A 90 0.77 -8.98 -0.82
C VAL A 90 -0.04 -7.91 -1.52
N LEU A 91 0.38 -6.66 -1.42
CA LEU A 91 -0.26 -5.54 -2.10
C LEU A 91 0.23 -5.48 -3.54
N LEU A 92 -0.70 -5.59 -4.49
CA LEU A 92 -0.38 -5.55 -5.92
C LEU A 92 -0.55 -4.15 -6.50
N ASP A 93 -1.55 -3.42 -6.01
CA ASP A 93 -1.92 -2.10 -6.54
C ASP A 93 -2.82 -1.33 -5.57
N ILE A 94 -2.80 -0.01 -5.67
CA ILE A 94 -3.81 0.89 -5.10
C ILE A 94 -4.31 1.84 -6.18
N ALA A 95 -5.63 1.95 -6.33
CA ALA A 95 -6.24 2.79 -7.35
C ALA A 95 -7.44 3.56 -6.78
N PHE A 96 -7.69 4.75 -7.33
CA PHE A 96 -8.84 5.57 -6.94
C PHE A 96 -9.96 5.48 -7.98
N ASP A 97 -11.13 5.08 -7.52
CA ASP A 97 -12.40 5.10 -8.25
C ASP A 97 -13.19 6.36 -7.84
N PRO A 98 -13.38 7.35 -8.74
CA PRO A 98 -14.16 8.54 -8.44
C PRO A 98 -15.60 8.20 -8.07
N GLY A 99 -16.13 8.90 -7.06
CA GLY A 99 -17.53 8.86 -6.69
C GLY A 99 -18.39 9.74 -7.60
N ALA A 100 -19.69 9.80 -7.30
CA ALA A 100 -20.62 10.68 -8.00
C ALA A 100 -20.35 12.17 -7.72
N GLU A 101 -19.83 12.48 -6.54
CA GLU A 101 -19.48 13.84 -6.10
C GLU A 101 -17.98 13.92 -5.81
N ALA A 102 -17.28 14.76 -6.57
CA ALA A 102 -15.87 15.07 -6.30
C ALA A 102 -15.74 15.94 -5.03
N PRO A 103 -14.64 15.82 -4.26
CA PRO A 103 -13.45 15.01 -4.50
C PRO A 103 -13.56 13.55 -4.01
N GLY A 104 -14.73 13.13 -3.56
CA GLY A 104 -14.97 11.83 -2.96
C GLY A 104 -14.88 10.65 -3.93
N GLY A 105 -14.71 9.47 -3.37
CA GLY A 105 -14.64 8.23 -4.13
C GLY A 105 -14.22 7.06 -3.27
N ALA A 106 -13.51 6.12 -3.87
CA ALA A 106 -12.94 5.01 -3.13
C ALA A 106 -11.54 4.65 -3.58
N ILE A 107 -10.70 4.32 -2.61
CA ILE A 107 -9.39 3.72 -2.84
C ILE A 107 -9.55 2.20 -2.76
N VAL A 108 -9.14 1.50 -3.80
CA VAL A 108 -9.18 0.04 -3.87
C VAL A 108 -7.76 -0.50 -3.77
N MET A 109 -7.47 -1.23 -2.71
CA MET A 109 -6.25 -1.99 -2.52
C MET A 109 -6.44 -3.41 -3.05
N ARG A 110 -5.70 -3.77 -4.10
CA ARG A 110 -5.74 -5.12 -4.68
C ARG A 110 -4.67 -5.98 -4.06
N LEU A 111 -5.06 -7.17 -3.58
CA LEU A 111 -4.15 -8.11 -2.95
C LEU A 111 -3.91 -9.33 -3.85
N GLY A 112 -2.73 -9.93 -3.70
CA GLY A 112 -2.44 -11.26 -4.25
C GLY A 112 -3.47 -12.30 -3.77
N GLY A 113 -3.76 -13.30 -4.60
CA GLY A 113 -4.86 -14.25 -4.35
C GLY A 113 -6.25 -13.72 -4.72
N GLY A 114 -6.33 -12.56 -5.38
CA GLY A 114 -7.56 -12.03 -5.99
C GLY A 114 -8.57 -11.41 -5.03
N GLY A 115 -8.11 -11.02 -3.84
CA GLY A 115 -8.89 -10.27 -2.86
C GLY A 115 -8.66 -8.76 -2.94
N ASP A 116 -9.60 -7.98 -2.43
CA ASP A 116 -9.49 -6.52 -2.37
C ASP A 116 -9.99 -5.94 -1.04
N ILE A 117 -9.43 -4.78 -0.69
CA ILE A 117 -9.91 -3.92 0.39
C ILE A 117 -10.29 -2.58 -0.24
N ARG A 118 -11.55 -2.21 -0.13
CA ARG A 118 -12.09 -0.94 -0.60
C ARG A 118 -12.28 0.01 0.56
N LEU A 119 -11.72 1.21 0.43
CA LEU A 119 -11.89 2.31 1.35
C LEU A 119 -12.78 3.35 0.68
N ASP A 120 -13.94 3.64 1.25
CA ASP A 120 -14.75 4.80 0.84
C ASP A 120 -14.11 6.04 1.51
N VAL A 121 -13.78 7.09 0.74
CA VAL A 121 -12.99 8.26 1.20
C VAL A 121 -13.61 9.59 0.76
N GLU A 122 -13.44 10.65 1.56
CA GLU A 122 -13.86 12.02 1.15
C GLU A 122 -12.95 12.62 0.07
N CYS A 123 -11.66 12.25 0.06
CA CYS A 123 -10.68 12.68 -0.93
C CYS A 123 -9.48 11.71 -0.92
N ILE A 124 -8.56 11.88 -1.87
CA ILE A 124 -7.25 11.24 -1.81
C ILE A 124 -6.41 12.01 -0.78
N ASP A 125 -6.01 11.35 0.30
CA ASP A 125 -4.98 11.80 1.23
C ASP A 125 -4.22 10.55 1.69
N VAL A 126 -3.13 10.25 0.98
CA VAL A 126 -2.35 9.03 1.18
C VAL A 126 -0.90 9.37 1.41
N THR A 127 -0.32 8.84 2.48
CA THR A 127 1.10 9.04 2.81
C THR A 127 1.83 7.71 2.86
N LEU A 128 2.94 7.60 2.14
CA LEU A 128 3.91 6.50 2.25
C LEU A 128 5.15 7.00 2.99
N THR A 129 5.55 6.31 4.05
CA THR A 129 6.78 6.61 4.80
C THR A 129 7.61 5.35 5.02
N ASP A 130 8.89 5.40 4.67
CA ASP A 130 9.88 4.39 4.99
C ASP A 130 10.48 4.62 6.37
N PHE A 131 10.78 3.52 7.08
CA PHE A 131 11.38 3.52 8.40
C PHE A 131 12.54 2.51 8.47
N GLY A 132 13.60 2.90 9.17
CA GLY A 132 14.78 2.06 9.38
C GLY A 132 15.66 1.92 8.14
N ALA A 133 16.65 1.04 8.24
CA ALA A 133 17.56 0.74 7.14
C ALA A 133 16.95 -0.34 6.21
N PRO A 134 17.11 -0.20 4.89
CA PRO A 134 16.81 -1.28 3.95
C PRO A 134 17.65 -2.54 4.25
N TRP A 135 17.10 -3.71 3.93
CA TRP A 135 17.81 -4.99 4.03
C TRP A 135 17.75 -5.76 2.70
N PRO A 136 18.77 -6.58 2.40
CA PRO A 136 18.81 -7.35 1.17
C PRO A 136 17.75 -8.45 1.12
N THR A 137 17.22 -8.73 -0.07
CA THR A 137 16.36 -9.88 -0.36
C THR A 137 16.91 -10.65 -1.56
N PRO A 138 16.88 -12.00 -1.58
CA PRO A 138 17.49 -12.78 -2.65
C PRO A 138 16.74 -12.70 -3.98
N ARG A 139 15.47 -12.28 -3.96
CA ARG A 139 14.60 -12.27 -5.15
C ARG A 139 13.97 -10.92 -5.37
N ARG A 140 13.94 -10.51 -6.65
CA ARG A 140 13.00 -9.52 -7.16
C ARG A 140 11.59 -10.13 -7.14
N PRO A 141 10.56 -9.37 -6.73
CA PRO A 141 9.19 -9.83 -6.83
C PRO A 141 8.80 -10.20 -8.27
N ASP A 142 7.90 -11.17 -8.38
CA ASP A 142 7.31 -11.62 -9.64
C ASP A 142 5.78 -11.59 -9.45
N HIS A 143 5.19 -10.44 -9.78
CA HIS A 143 3.77 -10.20 -9.54
C HIS A 143 2.83 -11.01 -10.44
N GLU A 144 3.35 -11.67 -11.48
CA GLU A 144 2.58 -12.57 -12.34
C GLU A 144 2.22 -13.90 -11.63
N ARG A 145 2.78 -14.16 -10.45
CA ARG A 145 2.62 -15.42 -9.71
C ARG A 145 1.56 -15.40 -8.61
N TYR A 146 0.81 -14.31 -8.43
CA TYR A 146 -0.18 -14.16 -7.34
C TYR A 146 -1.63 -14.37 -7.76
#